data_AF-A0A961U2C3-F1
#
_entry.id   AF-A0A961U2C3-F1
#
_cell.length_a   1.000
_cell.length_b   1.000
_cell.length_c   1.000
_cell.angle_alpha   90.00
_cell.angle_beta   90.00
_cell.angle_gamma   90.00
#
_symmetry.space_group_name_H-M   'P 1'
#
loop_
_entity.id
_entity.type
_entity.pdbx_description
1 polymer ?
#
loop_
_entity_poly.entity_id
_entity_poly.type
_entity_poly.pdbx_seq_one_letter_code
_entity_poly.pdbx_strand_id
1 'polypeptide(L)'
;MRRACKITVGVFLLLGAVALMLVPLSRAGVLGLSPDPLTGIFSVLLAMPWFFVFDSMLGDQGAGFGLLMAAAGIGLNAGILGYICHKSAGATGKAK
;
A
#
# COMPACT_ATOMS: atom_id res chain seq x y z
N MET A 1 7.27 18.86 -9.57
CA MET A 1 6.42 17.65 -9.64
C MET A 1 5.23 17.94 -10.54
N ARG A 2 5.08 17.24 -11.67
CA ARG A 2 3.91 17.39 -12.56
C ARG A 2 2.64 16.99 -11.78
N ARG A 3 1.52 17.69 -12.00
CA ARG A 3 0.24 17.47 -11.28
C ARG A 3 -0.18 15.99 -11.30
N ALA A 4 0.00 15.32 -12.45
CA ALA A 4 -0.28 13.89 -12.61
C ALA A 4 0.46 13.02 -11.57
N CYS A 5 1.77 13.22 -11.36
CA CYS A 5 2.53 12.45 -10.37
C CYS A 5 2.02 12.61 -8.93
N LYS A 6 1.63 13.82 -8.54
CA LYS A 6 1.04 14.06 -7.21
C LYS A 6 -0.29 13.34 -7.06
N ILE A 7 -1.12 13.39 -8.10
CA ILE A 7 -2.42 12.71 -8.13
C ILE A 7 -2.21 11.20 -8.04
N THR A 8 -1.32 10.61 -8.83
CA THR A 8 -1.06 9.16 -8.80
C THR A 8 -0.57 8.70 -7.43
N VAL A 9 0.41 9.40 -6.83
CA VAL A 9 0.89 9.08 -5.47
C VAL A 9 -0.22 9.23 -4.44
N GLY A 10 -1.01 10.31 -4.51
CA GLY A 10 -2.12 10.55 -3.59
C GLY A 10 -3.21 9.48 -3.69
N VAL A 11 -3.63 9.12 -4.89
CA VAL A 11 -4.61 8.05 -5.14
C VAL A 11 -4.08 6.71 -4.64
N PHE A 12 -2.82 6.39 -4.91
CA PHE A 12 -2.21 5.15 -4.44
C PHE A 12 -2.20 5.08 -2.90
N LEU A 13 -1.80 6.15 -2.22
CA LEU A 13 -1.81 6.24 -0.76
C LEU A 13 -3.23 6.12 -0.19
N LEU A 14 -4.21 6.76 -0.83
CA LEU A 14 -5.61 6.67 -0.41
C LEU A 14 -6.13 5.24 -0.54
N LEU A 15 -5.88 4.57 -1.66
CA LEU A 15 -6.26 3.17 -1.87
C LEU A 15 -5.57 2.25 -0.87
N GLY A 16 -4.29 2.49 -0.59
CA GLY A 16 -3.53 1.77 0.45
C GLY A 16 -4.15 1.93 1.84
N ALA A 17 -4.48 3.16 2.22
CA ALA A 17 -5.11 3.45 3.51
C ALA A 17 -6.49 2.78 3.63
N VAL A 18 -7.32 2.85 2.58
CA VAL A 18 -8.62 2.17 2.55
C VAL A 18 -8.45 0.66 2.66
N ALA A 19 -7.55 0.06 1.88
CA ALA A 19 -7.30 -1.38 1.92
C ALA A 19 -6.83 -1.84 3.31
N LEU A 20 -5.95 -1.08 3.97
CA LEU A 20 -5.47 -1.41 5.31
C LEU A 20 -6.57 -1.24 6.36
N MET A 21 -7.44 -0.24 6.24
CA MET A 21 -8.55 -0.02 7.17
C MET A 21 -9.66 -1.07 7.00
N LEU A 22 -9.90 -1.56 5.79
CA LEU A 22 -10.93 -2.57 5.55
C LEU A 22 -10.70 -3.85 6.36
N VAL A 23 -9.44 -4.24 6.63
CA VAL A 23 -9.11 -5.44 7.40
C VAL A 23 -9.65 -5.38 8.85
N PRO A 24 -9.27 -4.40 9.71
CA PRO A 24 -9.83 -4.29 11.04
C PRO A 24 -11.33 -3.96 11.04
N LEU A 25 -11.83 -3.16 10.07
CA LEU A 25 -13.28 -2.87 9.98
C LEU A 25 -14.11 -4.13 9.69
N SER A 26 -13.69 -4.97 8.75
CA SER A 26 -14.34 -6.24 8.44
C SER A 26 -14.29 -7.18 9.64
N ARG A 27 -13.13 -7.30 10.31
CA ARG A 27 -12.99 -8.14 11.52
C ARG A 27 -13.89 -7.69 12.67
N ALA A 28 -14.07 -6.39 12.85
CA ALA A 28 -14.90 -5.83 13.89
C ALA A 28 -16.41 -5.82 13.53
N GLY A 29 -16.78 -6.24 12.31
CA GLY A 29 -18.16 -6.25 11.84
C GLY A 29 -18.79 -4.85 11.74
N VAL A 30 -17.96 -3.81 11.61
CA VAL A 30 -18.41 -2.41 11.61
C VAL A 30 -19.00 -2.07 10.23
N LEU A 31 -19.95 -1.14 10.18
CA LEU A 31 -20.68 -0.75 8.95
C LEU A 31 -21.54 -1.88 8.33
N GLY A 32 -21.95 -2.87 9.12
CA GLY A 32 -22.74 -4.01 8.62
C GLY A 32 -21.92 -4.99 7.76
N LEU A 33 -20.59 -4.87 7.79
CA LEU A 33 -19.70 -5.83 7.14
C LEU A 33 -19.74 -7.15 7.89
N SER A 34 -19.87 -8.26 7.16
CA SER A 34 -19.59 -9.58 7.73
C SER A 34 -18.07 -9.79 7.78
N PRO A 35 -17.53 -10.41 8.84
CA PRO A 35 -16.12 -10.77 8.90
C PRO A 35 -15.76 -11.66 7.71
N ASP A 36 -14.89 -11.15 6.83
CA ASP A 36 -14.45 -11.84 5.62
C ASP A 36 -12.92 -11.83 5.54
N PRO A 37 -12.27 -13.01 5.61
CA PRO A 37 -10.81 -13.11 5.50
C PRO A 37 -10.27 -12.62 4.15
N LEU A 38 -11.06 -12.64 3.07
CA LEU A 38 -10.65 -12.16 1.74
C LEU A 38 -10.47 -10.65 1.67
N THR A 39 -10.99 -9.90 2.64
CA THR A 39 -10.85 -8.43 2.69
C THR A 39 -9.39 -7.96 2.65
N GLY A 40 -8.45 -8.78 3.15
CA GLY A 40 -7.01 -8.47 3.14
C GLY A 40 -6.34 -8.55 1.77
N ILE A 41 -7.01 -9.09 0.74
CA ILE A 41 -6.42 -9.29 -0.59
C ILE A 41 -5.98 -7.97 -1.23
N PHE A 42 -6.71 -6.88 -0.99
CA PHE A 42 -6.36 -5.57 -1.54
C PHE A 42 -5.05 -5.04 -0.96
N SER A 43 -4.83 -5.26 0.35
CA SER A 43 -3.59 -4.87 1.02
C SER A 43 -2.41 -5.69 0.48
N VAL A 44 -2.63 -6.99 0.22
CA VAL A 44 -1.64 -7.87 -0.40
C VAL A 44 -1.27 -7.38 -1.81
N LEU A 45 -2.27 -7.14 -2.66
CA LEU A 45 -2.04 -6.68 -4.04
C LEU A 45 -1.33 -5.33 -4.10
N LEU A 46 -1.68 -4.40 -3.22
CA LEU A 46 -1.03 -3.08 -3.15
C LEU A 46 0.37 -3.14 -2.52
N ALA A 47 0.68 -4.17 -1.72
CA ALA A 47 1.99 -4.41 -1.14
C ALA A 47 2.92 -5.23 -2.06
N MET A 48 2.42 -5.80 -3.16
CA MET A 48 3.26 -6.51 -4.13
C MET A 48 4.34 -5.58 -4.71
N PRO A 49 5.56 -6.06 -4.96
CA PRO A 49 6.03 -7.45 -4.80
C PRO A 49 6.54 -7.77 -3.38
N TRP A 50 6.60 -6.79 -2.48
CA TRP A 50 7.19 -6.92 -1.15
C TRP A 50 6.52 -7.99 -0.30
N PHE A 51 5.26 -8.27 -0.57
CA PHE A 51 4.55 -9.39 0.05
C PHE A 51 5.35 -10.70 -0.06
N PHE A 52 5.95 -11.03 -1.22
CA PHE A 52 6.74 -12.26 -1.35
C PHE A 52 8.00 -12.27 -0.49
N VAL A 53 8.57 -11.09 -0.22
CA VAL A 53 9.72 -10.95 0.69
C VAL A 53 9.26 -11.16 2.13
N PHE A 54 8.14 -10.56 2.50
CA PHE A 54 7.58 -10.63 3.85
C PHE A 54 6.90 -11.95 4.17
N ASP A 55 6.43 -12.69 3.17
CA ASP A 55 5.79 -14.00 3.33
C ASP A 55 6.72 -14.97 4.06
N SER A 56 8.01 -14.95 3.70
CA SER A 56 9.06 -15.72 4.40
C SER A 56 9.25 -15.34 5.87
N MET A 57 8.86 -14.12 6.25
CA MET A 57 8.94 -13.59 7.61
C MET A 57 7.61 -13.72 8.38
N LEU A 58 6.51 -13.97 7.69
CA LEU A 58 5.16 -13.91 8.27
C LEU A 58 4.90 -15.08 9.22
N GLY A 59 5.31 -16.30 8.87
CA GLY A 59 5.16 -17.51 9.70
C GLY A 59 3.83 -17.57 10.46
N ASP A 60 3.89 -17.91 11.75
CA ASP A 60 2.74 -17.94 12.66
C ASP A 60 2.48 -16.60 13.39
N GLN A 61 3.07 -15.48 12.94
CA GLN A 61 3.03 -14.18 13.64
C GLN A 61 1.64 -13.52 13.66
N GLY A 62 0.65 -14.16 13.03
CA GLY A 62 -0.74 -13.78 13.10
C GLY A 62 -1.12 -12.53 12.31
N ALA A 63 -2.40 -12.22 12.41
CA ALA A 63 -3.09 -11.23 11.60
C ALA A 63 -2.61 -9.78 11.77
N GLY A 64 -2.08 -9.41 12.95
CA GLY A 64 -1.56 -8.07 13.23
C GLY A 64 -0.22 -7.81 12.54
N PHE A 65 0.69 -8.79 12.59
CA PHE A 65 1.98 -8.71 11.92
C PHE A 65 1.81 -8.67 10.39
N GLY A 66 0.88 -9.47 9.85
CA GLY A 66 0.53 -9.42 8.42
C GLY A 66 0.06 -8.04 7.97
N LEU A 67 -0.74 -7.34 8.78
CA LEU A 67 -1.20 -5.98 8.48
C LEU A 67 -0.05 -4.97 8.49
N LEU A 68 0.89 -5.09 9.44
CA LEU A 68 2.09 -4.26 9.49
C LEU A 68 2.99 -4.46 8.27
N MET A 69 3.21 -5.72 7.85
CA MET A 69 3.98 -6.03 6.65
C MET A 69 3.31 -5.50 5.37
N ALA A 70 1.99 -5.62 5.26
CA ALA A 70 1.25 -5.02 4.16
C ALA A 70 1.39 -3.49 4.15
N ALA A 71 1.29 -2.84 5.31
CA ALA A 71 1.50 -1.40 5.43
C ALA A 71 2.92 -0.98 5.03
N ALA A 72 3.93 -1.75 5.43
CA ALA A 72 5.32 -1.53 5.03
C ALA A 72 5.50 -1.65 3.51
N GLY A 73 4.92 -2.68 2.88
CA GLY A 73 5.00 -2.89 1.43
C GLY A 73 4.32 -1.78 0.63
N ILE A 74 3.13 -1.36 1.06
CA ILE A 74 2.42 -0.21 0.47
C ILE A 74 3.24 1.06 0.64
N GLY A 75 3.83 1.28 1.81
CA GLY A 75 4.71 2.41 2.09
C GLY A 75 5.95 2.44 1.18
N LEU A 76 6.59 1.28 0.97
CA LEU A 76 7.70 1.12 0.04
C LEU A 76 7.30 1.46 -1.40
N ASN A 77 6.17 0.94 -1.87
CA ASN A 77 5.65 1.25 -3.21
C ASN A 77 5.36 2.75 -3.39
N ALA A 78 4.72 3.38 -2.40
CA ALA A 78 4.45 4.82 -2.43
C ALA A 78 5.76 5.64 -2.41
N GLY A 79 6.75 5.21 -1.61
CA GLY A 79 8.07 5.83 -1.55
C GLY A 79 8.82 5.75 -2.88
N ILE A 80 8.81 4.59 -3.52
CA ILE A 80 9.44 4.37 -4.84
C ILE A 80 8.75 5.23 -5.91
N LEU A 81 7.42 5.21 -5.96
CA LEU A 81 6.66 6.04 -6.90
C LEU A 81 6.94 7.53 -6.69
N GLY A 82 6.97 7.99 -5.43
CA GLY A 82 7.32 9.35 -5.05
C GLY A 82 8.74 9.72 -5.50
N TYR A 83 9.72 8.83 -5.28
CA TYR A 83 11.11 9.02 -5.68
C TYR A 83 11.25 9.12 -7.20
N ILE A 84 10.65 8.20 -7.98
CA ILE A 84 10.65 8.23 -9.45
C ILE A 84 10.03 9.53 -9.95
N CYS A 85 8.88 9.91 -9.40
CA CYS A 85 8.19 11.15 -9.77
C CYS A 85 9.01 12.41 -9.45
N HIS A 86 9.80 12.39 -8.37
CA HIS A 86 10.71 13.48 -8.01
C HIS A 86 11.89 13.56 -9.00
N LYS A 87 12.59 12.44 -9.24
CA LYS A 87 13.73 12.35 -10.17
C LYS A 87 13.36 12.75 -11.59
N SER A 88 12.23 12.27 -12.10
CA SER A 88 11.73 12.58 -13.45
C SER A 88 11.40 14.07 -13.64
N ALA A 89 11.01 14.76 -12.56
CA ALA A 89 10.83 16.21 -12.59
C ALA A 89 12.15 16.99 -12.66
N GLY A 90 13.24 16.45 -12.10
CA GLY A 90 14.58 17.04 -12.18
C GLY A 90 15.28 16.78 -13.52
N ALA A 91 15.06 15.61 -14.14
CA ALA A 91 15.66 15.25 -15.42
C ALA A 91 15.12 16.08 -16.60
N THR A 92 13.83 16.45 -16.59
CA THR A 92 13.24 17.32 -17.63
C THR A 92 13.58 18.81 -17.48
N GLY A 93 14.15 19.21 -16.33
CA GLY A 93 14.61 20.60 -16.10
C GLY A 93 16.02 20.89 -16.59
N LYS A 94 16.81 19.85 -16.92
CA LYS A 94 18.19 19.97 -17.44
C LYS A 94 18.28 19.97 -18.97
N ALA A 95 17.15 19.85 -19.67
CA ALA A 95 17.08 19.87 -21.13
C ALA A 95 16.71 21.26 -21.69
N LYS A 96 16.98 22.33 -20.95
CA LYS A 96 16.84 23.71 -21.40
C LYS A 96 18.13 24.47 -21.15
#